data_AF-A0A817N664-F1
#
_entry.id   AF-A0A817N664-F1
#
_cell.length_a   1.000
_cell.length_b   1.000
_cell.length_c   1.000
_cell.angle_alpha   90.00
_cell.angle_beta   90.00
_cell.angle_gamma   90.00
#
_symmetry.space_group_name_H-M   'P 1'
#
loop_
_entity.id
_entity.type
_entity.pdbx_description
1 polymer ?
#
loop_
_entity_poly.entity_id
_entity_poly.type
_entity_poly.pdbx_seq_one_letter_code
_entity_poly.pdbx_strand_id
1 'polypeptide(L)'
;MVAVGFGSNIFSIETFRHVQLRQTTVGIHLLVYSCCSLFGLLMLECRLFQLLDYLTYIPFFIICNVVSGLASIFTRICLWINGLIALQRSLHSFEHNHLLNKIRSRTAAPKQLFTIIICIFLMHIHELACRVTLPDPVAEGKFVCQIKYSPELLTLNTIFTFLHLFVPFSLNVLANCLIMTSISQRRATLHGRTYWSQWLREFRRHGHLFLAPTLAMVIVRC
;
A
#
# COMPACT_ATOMS: atom_id res chain seq x y z
N MET A 1 8.68 -5.23 17.39
CA MET A 1 8.21 -5.13 15.98
C MET A 1 8.74 -3.88 15.29
N VAL A 2 8.69 -2.71 15.93
CA VAL A 2 9.18 -1.42 15.41
C VAL A 2 10.65 -1.49 14.94
N ALA A 3 11.58 -1.92 15.79
CA ALA A 3 13.01 -2.03 15.44
C ALA A 3 13.26 -2.96 14.23
N VAL A 4 12.48 -4.04 14.10
CA VAL A 4 12.55 -4.95 12.95
C VAL A 4 12.09 -4.25 11.68
N GLY A 5 10.99 -3.49 11.74
CA GLY A 5 10.49 -2.69 10.62
C GLY A 5 11.47 -1.59 10.18
N PHE A 6 12.11 -0.91 11.13
CA PHE A 6 13.17 0.06 10.83
C PHE A 6 14.35 -0.60 10.13
N GLY A 7 14.89 -1.68 10.72
CA GLY A 7 16.01 -2.41 10.16
C GLY A 7 15.72 -2.93 8.75
N SER A 8 14.55 -3.55 8.53
CA SER A 8 14.18 -4.10 7.23
C SER A 8 14.08 -3.03 6.14
N ASN A 9 13.52 -1.86 6.46
CA ASN A 9 13.41 -0.76 5.50
C ASN A 9 14.78 -0.14 5.20
N ILE A 10 15.65 0.04 6.20
CA ILE A 10 17.01 0.57 6.00
C ILE A 10 17.83 -0.36 5.11
N PHE A 11 17.88 -1.66 5.41
CA PHE A 11 18.59 -2.63 4.57
C PHE A 11 18.00 -2.70 3.16
N SER A 12 16.68 -2.59 3.02
CA SER A 12 16.02 -2.55 1.71
C SER A 12 16.41 -1.31 0.91
N ILE A 13 16.47 -0.13 1.54
CA ILE A 13 16.92 1.11 0.90
C ILE A 13 18.35 0.94 0.38
N GLU A 14 19.27 0.47 1.22
CA GLU A 14 20.66 0.24 0.80
C GLU A 14 20.76 -0.77 -0.35
N THR A 15 19.97 -1.85 -0.29
CA THR A 15 19.90 -2.84 -1.38
C THR A 15 19.40 -2.21 -2.68
N PHE A 16 18.24 -1.56 -2.67
CA PHE A 16 17.61 -1.03 -3.90
C PHE A 16 18.22 0.29 -4.39
N ARG A 17 19.16 0.89 -3.64
CA ARG A 17 20.00 2.00 -4.15
C ARG A 17 20.95 1.55 -5.26
N HIS A 18 21.32 0.27 -5.32
CA HIS A 18 22.19 -0.24 -6.37
C HIS A 18 21.61 -0.03 -7.78
N VAL A 19 22.44 0.48 -8.69
CA VAL A 19 22.00 0.89 -10.05
C VAL A 19 21.41 -0.26 -10.87
N GLN A 20 21.93 -1.48 -10.69
CA GLN A 20 21.47 -2.68 -11.40
C GLN A 20 20.01 -3.01 -11.07
N LEU A 21 19.63 -2.94 -9.79
CA LEU A 21 18.26 -3.26 -9.37
C LEU A 21 17.24 -2.22 -9.85
N ARG A 22 17.66 -0.95 -9.99
CA ARG A 22 16.83 0.16 -10.50
C ARG A 22 16.66 0.19 -12.02
N GLN A 23 17.24 -0.76 -12.74
CA GLN A 23 16.99 -0.91 -14.17
C GLN A 23 15.55 -1.40 -14.44
N THR A 24 14.92 -2.03 -13.45
CA THR A 24 13.54 -2.51 -13.52
C THR A 24 12.57 -1.58 -12.82
N THR A 25 11.33 -1.51 -13.33
CA THR A 25 10.22 -0.75 -12.71
C THR A 25 9.94 -1.22 -11.28
N VAL A 26 10.03 -2.54 -11.03
CA VAL A 26 9.85 -3.14 -9.71
C VAL A 26 10.91 -2.64 -8.72
N GLY A 27 12.18 -2.54 -9.13
CA GLY A 27 13.25 -2.04 -8.26
C GLY A 27 13.06 -0.58 -7.86
N ILE A 28 12.58 0.27 -8.78
CA ILE A 28 12.23 1.68 -8.48
C ILE A 28 11.07 1.74 -7.49
N HIS A 29 10.02 0.95 -7.71
CA HIS A 29 8.87 0.87 -6.80
C HIS A 29 9.26 0.39 -5.39
N LEU A 30 10.14 -0.61 -5.28
CA LEU A 30 10.61 -1.12 -3.99
C LEU A 30 11.44 -0.10 -3.20
N LEU A 31 12.28 0.69 -3.89
CA LEU A 31 13.02 1.77 -3.24
C LEU A 31 12.06 2.83 -2.66
N VAL A 32 11.11 3.29 -3.47
CA VAL A 32 10.13 4.30 -3.03
C VAL A 32 9.23 3.75 -1.93
N TYR A 33 8.77 2.50 -2.04
CA TYR A 33 8.05 1.81 -0.99
C TYR A 33 8.83 1.79 0.33
N SER A 34 10.12 1.42 0.30
CA SER A 34 10.95 1.33 1.51
C SER A 34 11.15 2.69 2.16
N CYS A 35 11.38 3.75 1.37
CA CYS A 35 11.45 5.12 1.87
C CYS A 35 10.12 5.57 2.49
N CYS A 36 9.00 5.42 1.76
CA CYS A 36 7.67 5.80 2.25
C CYS A 36 7.27 5.03 3.51
N SER A 37 7.59 3.73 3.57
CA SER A 37 7.33 2.86 4.72
C SER A 37 8.12 3.31 5.94
N LEU A 38 9.39 3.66 5.78
CA LEU A 38 10.23 4.22 6.85
C LEU A 38 9.65 5.53 7.40
N PHE A 39 9.29 6.47 6.53
CA PHE A 39 8.65 7.73 6.95
C PHE A 39 7.29 7.50 7.62
N GLY A 40 6.47 6.61 7.07
CA GLY A 40 5.18 6.25 7.66
C GLY A 40 5.32 5.64 9.05
N LEU A 41 6.29 4.75 9.25
CA LEU A 41 6.62 4.18 10.56
C LEU A 41 7.06 5.25 11.55
N LEU A 42 7.98 6.15 11.17
CA LEU A 42 8.38 7.27 12.03
C LEU A 42 7.19 8.13 12.45
N MET A 43 6.28 8.46 11.53
CA MET A 43 5.10 9.26 11.83
C MET A 43 4.10 8.51 12.72
N LEU A 44 3.96 7.19 12.55
CA LEU A 44 3.12 6.37 13.42
C LEU A 44 3.67 6.32 14.85
N GLU A 45 4.99 6.17 15.02
CA GLU A 45 5.64 6.28 16.32
C GLU A 45 5.43 7.68 16.92
N CYS A 46 5.57 8.73 16.10
CA CYS A 46 5.30 10.10 16.53
C CYS A 46 3.85 10.27 17.04
N ARG A 47 2.88 9.60 16.40
CA ARG A 47 1.47 9.60 16.81
C ARG A 47 1.26 8.91 18.16
N LEU A 48 2.06 7.90 18.52
CA LEU A 48 1.94 7.24 19.82
C LEU A 48 2.26 8.19 20.98
N PHE A 49 3.13 9.19 20.78
CA PHE A 49 3.37 10.22 21.79
C PHE A 49 2.12 11.05 22.11
N GLN A 50 1.11 11.10 21.22
CA GLN A 50 -0.17 11.77 21.51
C GLN A 50 -0.90 11.17 22.72
N LEU A 51 -0.61 9.90 23.06
CA LEU A 51 -1.20 9.21 24.22
C LEU A 51 -0.56 9.64 25.54
N LEU A 52 0.49 10.46 25.52
CA LEU A 52 1.17 10.93 26.71
C LEU A 52 0.48 12.17 27.28
N ASP A 53 0.23 12.11 28.58
CA ASP A 53 -0.67 13.03 29.28
C ASP A 53 -0.12 14.45 29.50
N TYR A 54 1.14 14.69 29.09
CA TYR A 54 1.86 15.93 29.36
C TYR A 54 2.01 16.85 28.14
N LEU A 55 1.43 16.51 26.99
CA LEU A 55 1.56 17.33 25.79
C LEU A 55 0.77 18.63 25.89
N THR A 56 1.45 19.74 25.61
CA THR A 56 0.82 21.07 25.46
C THR A 56 0.08 21.18 24.12
N TYR A 57 -0.74 22.22 23.97
CA TYR A 57 -1.60 22.40 22.78
C TYR A 57 -0.86 22.35 21.44
N ILE A 58 0.27 23.05 21.30
CA ILE A 58 1.02 23.16 20.03
C ILE A 58 1.53 21.79 19.54
N PRO A 59 2.30 21.01 20.33
CA PRO A 59 2.76 19.71 19.88
C PRO A 59 1.59 18.74 19.63
N PHE A 60 0.53 18.81 20.45
CA PHE A 60 -0.67 18.02 20.20
C PHE A 60 -1.35 18.37 18.87
N PHE A 61 -1.47 19.66 18.55
CA PHE A 61 -2.04 20.15 17.28
C PHE A 61 -1.25 19.65 16.07
N ILE A 62 0.09 19.69 16.13
CA ILE A 62 0.96 19.21 15.04
C ILE A 62 0.82 17.70 14.89
N ILE A 63 0.84 16.94 15.98
CA ILE A 63 0.72 15.47 15.94
C ILE A 63 -0.65 15.05 15.41
N CYS A 64 -1.71 15.71 15.88
CA CYS A 64 -3.07 15.44 15.44
C CYS A 64 -3.24 15.76 13.95
N ASN A 65 -2.96 16.99 13.53
CA ASN A 65 -3.36 17.47 12.20
C ASN A 65 -2.37 17.13 11.09
N VAL A 66 -1.06 17.12 11.39
CA VAL A 66 -0.01 16.92 10.38
C VAL A 66 0.49 15.49 10.41
N VAL A 67 1.01 15.03 11.55
CA VAL A 67 1.67 13.72 11.66
C VAL A 67 0.70 12.59 11.35
N SER A 68 -0.50 12.63 11.93
CA SER A 68 -1.50 11.58 11.72
C SER A 68 -2.02 11.54 10.27
N GLY A 69 -2.21 12.71 9.64
CA GLY A 69 -2.63 12.80 8.25
C GLY A 69 -1.57 12.26 7.29
N LEU A 70 -0.32 12.69 7.48
CA LEU A 70 0.82 12.20 6.69
C LEU A 70 1.04 10.71 6.88
N ALA A 71 0.95 10.19 8.11
CA ALA A 71 1.05 8.75 8.38
C ALA A 71 0.02 7.96 7.56
N SER A 72 -1.24 8.40 7.55
CA SER A 72 -2.32 7.79 6.76
C SER A 72 -1.98 7.76 5.27
N ILE A 73 -1.57 8.90 4.71
CA ILE A 73 -1.19 9.04 3.30
C ILE A 73 -0.03 8.10 2.94
N PHE A 74 1.05 8.08 3.73
CA PHE A 74 2.21 7.22 3.45
C PHE A 74 1.84 5.73 3.49
N THR A 75 1.01 5.31 4.46
CA THR A 75 0.54 3.92 4.53
C THR A 75 -0.31 3.56 3.31
N ARG A 76 -1.19 4.44 2.84
CA ARG A 76 -1.97 4.20 1.61
C ARG A 76 -1.09 4.15 0.37
N ILE A 77 -0.09 5.04 0.26
CA ILE A 77 0.89 5.00 -0.85
C ILE A 77 1.60 3.63 -0.87
N CYS A 78 2.09 3.16 0.27
CA CYS A 78 2.75 1.87 0.38
C CYS A 78 1.84 0.72 -0.05
N LEU A 79 0.56 0.75 0.35
CA LEU A 79 -0.42 -0.28 -0.01
C LEU A 79 -0.66 -0.33 -1.52
N TRP A 80 -0.82 0.82 -2.18
CA TRP A 80 -1.01 0.91 -3.63
C TRP A 80 0.24 0.47 -4.40
N ILE A 81 1.43 0.91 -3.96
CA ILE A 81 2.70 0.49 -4.55
C ILE A 81 2.88 -1.03 -4.42
N ASN A 82 2.52 -1.63 -3.28
CA ASN A 82 2.59 -3.08 -3.09
C ASN A 82 1.71 -3.84 -4.09
N GLY A 83 0.48 -3.36 -4.32
CA GLY A 83 -0.41 -3.91 -5.36
C GLY A 83 0.20 -3.82 -6.77
N LEU A 84 0.81 -2.69 -7.12
CA LEU A 84 1.51 -2.55 -8.40
C LEU A 84 2.73 -3.45 -8.53
N ILE A 85 3.52 -3.61 -7.46
CA ILE A 85 4.68 -4.52 -7.46
C ILE A 85 4.23 -5.95 -7.73
N ALA A 86 3.16 -6.41 -7.07
CA ALA A 86 2.58 -7.74 -7.29
C ALA A 86 2.19 -7.92 -8.76
N LEU A 87 1.44 -6.95 -9.32
CA LEU A 87 1.05 -6.99 -10.73
C LEU A 87 2.27 -7.02 -11.64
N GLN A 88 3.25 -6.13 -11.47
CA GLN A 88 4.42 -6.06 -12.34
C GLN A 88 5.29 -7.32 -12.30
N ARG A 89 5.43 -7.96 -11.14
CA ARG A 89 6.10 -9.26 -11.01
C ARG A 89 5.38 -10.34 -11.80
N SER A 90 4.05 -10.36 -11.74
CA SER A 90 3.25 -11.32 -12.53
C SER A 90 3.36 -11.09 -14.04
N LEU A 91 3.46 -9.83 -14.47
CA LEU A 91 3.61 -9.49 -15.89
C LEU A 91 4.96 -9.94 -16.47
N HIS A 92 6.01 -10.02 -15.64
CA HIS A 92 7.31 -10.56 -16.07
C HIS A 92 7.23 -12.05 -16.44
N SER A 93 6.22 -12.78 -15.97
CA SER A 93 6.01 -14.19 -16.33
C SER A 93 5.48 -14.38 -17.76
N PHE A 94 5.05 -13.29 -18.42
CA PHE A 94 4.54 -13.30 -19.80
C PHE A 94 5.53 -12.59 -20.73
N GLU A 95 6.19 -13.38 -21.57
CA GLU A 95 7.01 -12.87 -22.67
C GLU A 95 6.09 -12.68 -23.89
N HIS A 96 6.26 -11.58 -24.64
CA HIS A 96 5.52 -11.24 -25.88
C HIS A 96 4.15 -10.53 -25.78
N ASN A 97 4.10 -9.34 -25.17
CA ASN A 97 3.04 -8.38 -25.51
C ASN A 97 3.57 -6.94 -25.51
N HIS A 98 3.35 -6.21 -26.60
CA HIS A 98 3.80 -4.83 -26.77
C HIS A 98 3.24 -3.88 -25.69
N LEU A 99 1.98 -4.05 -25.28
CA LEU A 99 1.37 -3.27 -24.20
C LEU A 99 2.04 -3.56 -22.84
N LEU A 100 2.37 -4.84 -22.58
CA LEU A 100 3.10 -5.23 -21.38
C LEU A 100 4.50 -4.64 -21.35
N ASN A 101 5.18 -4.56 -22.50
CA ASN A 101 6.50 -3.96 -22.58
C ASN A 101 6.48 -2.46 -22.25
N LYS A 102 5.42 -1.75 -22.64
CA LYS A 102 5.21 -0.33 -22.29
C LYS A 102 4.98 -0.15 -20.79
N ILE A 103 4.13 -0.96 -20.18
CA ILE A 103 3.85 -0.92 -18.72
C ILE A 103 5.09 -1.29 -17.90
N ARG A 104 5.91 -2.22 -18.40
CA ARG A 104 7.17 -2.67 -17.80
C ARG A 104 8.32 -1.68 -18.02
N SER A 105 8.18 -0.71 -18.91
CA SER A 105 9.26 0.25 -19.19
C SER A 105 9.71 0.97 -17.93
N ARG A 106 11.03 1.12 -17.75
CA ARG A 106 11.62 1.91 -16.67
C ARG A 106 11.10 3.35 -16.64
N THR A 107 10.81 3.92 -17.81
CA THR A 107 10.27 5.28 -17.93
C THR A 107 8.81 5.41 -17.49
N ALA A 108 8.10 4.29 -17.37
CA ALA A 108 6.73 4.25 -16.84
C ALA A 108 6.71 4.32 -15.29
N ALA A 109 7.76 3.86 -14.61
CA ALA A 109 7.86 3.83 -13.15
C ALA A 109 7.59 5.20 -12.49
N PRO A 110 8.30 6.30 -12.86
CA PRO A 110 8.06 7.60 -12.23
C PRO A 110 6.66 8.13 -12.51
N LYS A 111 6.10 7.86 -13.71
CA LYS A 111 4.74 8.28 -14.06
C LYS A 111 3.70 7.56 -13.20
N GLN A 112 3.83 6.24 -13.03
CA GLN A 112 2.96 5.43 -12.17
C GLN A 112 2.99 5.93 -10.72
N LEU A 113 4.18 6.14 -10.17
CA LEU A 113 4.36 6.67 -8.82
C LEU A 113 3.72 8.05 -8.65
N PHE A 114 4.00 8.97 -9.57
CA PHE A 114 3.45 10.32 -9.53
C PHE A 114 1.92 10.32 -9.57
N THR A 115 1.32 9.52 -10.47
CA THR A 115 -0.13 9.36 -10.53
C THR A 115 -0.71 8.81 -9.23
N ILE A 116 -0.11 7.78 -8.63
CA ILE A 116 -0.57 7.21 -7.36
C ILE A 116 -0.51 8.26 -6.24
N ILE A 117 0.62 8.95 -6.10
CA ILE A 117 0.83 9.93 -5.04
C ILE A 117 -0.23 11.04 -5.14
N ILE A 118 -0.47 11.55 -6.36
CA ILE A 118 -1.51 12.57 -6.59
C ILE A 118 -2.90 12.03 -6.26
N CYS A 119 -3.28 10.86 -6.78
CA CYS A 119 -4.60 10.28 -6.53
C CYS A 119 -4.85 10.07 -5.04
N ILE A 120 -3.86 9.57 -4.29
CA ILE A 120 -3.99 9.35 -2.85
C ILE A 120 -4.08 10.67 -2.10
N PHE A 121 -3.27 11.67 -2.45
CA PHE A 121 -3.35 12.98 -1.82
C PHE A 121 -4.73 13.61 -2.02
N LEU A 122 -5.27 13.55 -3.25
CA LEU A 122 -6.62 14.02 -3.55
C LEU A 122 -7.71 13.24 -2.78
N MET A 123 -7.55 11.93 -2.61
CA MET A 123 -8.48 11.11 -1.81
C MET A 123 -8.40 11.38 -0.30
N HIS A 124 -7.35 12.02 0.21
CA HIS A 124 -7.19 12.36 1.64
C HIS A 124 -7.43 13.83 1.97
N ILE A 125 -7.61 14.70 0.96
CA ILE A 125 -7.73 16.14 1.19
C ILE A 125 -8.89 16.49 2.15
N HIS A 126 -10.01 15.76 2.07
CA HIS A 126 -11.16 15.96 2.95
C HIS A 126 -10.87 15.53 4.39
N GLU A 127 -10.11 14.45 4.58
CA GLU A 127 -9.72 13.96 5.90
C GLU A 127 -8.78 14.96 6.60
N LEU A 128 -7.84 15.55 5.85
CA LEU A 128 -6.94 16.58 6.37
C LEU A 128 -7.70 17.86 6.75
N ALA A 129 -8.67 18.26 5.93
CA ALA A 129 -9.45 19.48 6.17
C ALA A 129 -10.45 19.35 7.35
N CYS A 130 -11.03 18.17 7.55
CA CYS A 130 -12.06 17.93 8.58
C CYS A 130 -11.50 17.48 9.93
N ARG A 131 -10.17 17.37 10.05
CA ARG A 131 -9.53 17.01 11.30
C ARG A 131 -9.45 18.22 12.23
N VAL A 132 -9.85 18.01 13.48
CA VAL A 132 -9.92 19.06 14.48
C VAL A 132 -9.32 18.61 15.81
N THR A 133 -8.61 19.54 16.44
CA THR A 133 -8.16 19.41 17.83
C THR A 133 -9.17 20.11 18.74
N LEU A 134 -9.73 19.39 19.70
CA LEU A 134 -10.75 19.90 20.61
C LEU A 134 -10.29 19.72 22.07
N PRO A 135 -10.70 20.59 23.01
CA PRO A 135 -10.51 20.32 24.42
C PRO A 135 -11.31 19.06 24.82
N ASP A 136 -10.73 18.25 25.70
CA ASP A 136 -11.36 17.05 26.23
C ASP A 136 -12.49 17.45 27.21
N PRO A 137 -13.73 16.99 27.00
CA PRO A 137 -14.85 17.33 27.88
C PRO A 137 -14.77 16.67 29.27
N VAL A 138 -13.94 15.64 29.45
CA VAL A 138 -13.81 14.88 30.70
C VAL A 138 -12.53 15.26 31.45
N ALA A 139 -11.48 15.66 30.74
CA ALA A 139 -10.19 15.97 31.33
C ALA A 139 -9.77 17.43 31.07
N GLU A 140 -9.90 18.27 32.10
CA GLU A 140 -9.51 19.67 32.04
C GLU A 140 -8.03 19.84 31.61
N GLY A 141 -7.80 20.75 30.66
CA GLY A 141 -6.47 21.02 30.12
C GLY A 141 -5.96 20.00 29.10
N LYS A 142 -6.72 18.94 28.79
CA LYS A 142 -6.37 17.95 27.75
C LYS A 142 -7.06 18.24 26.43
N PHE A 143 -6.52 17.63 25.37
CA PHE A 143 -7.04 17.76 24.01
C PHE A 143 -7.30 16.39 23.40
N VAL A 144 -8.30 16.31 22.53
CA VAL A 144 -8.65 15.14 21.73
C VAL A 144 -8.54 15.48 20.24
N CYS A 145 -8.11 14.49 19.46
CA CYS A 145 -8.02 14.60 18.00
C CYS A 145 -9.22 13.88 17.40
N GLN A 146 -10.12 14.60 16.74
CA GLN A 146 -11.33 14.03 16.15
C GLN A 146 -11.45 14.46 14.69
N ILE A 147 -12.02 13.57 13.86
CA ILE A 147 -12.42 13.93 12.50
C ILE A 147 -13.92 14.17 12.51
N LYS A 148 -14.34 15.37 12.09
CA LYS A 148 -15.76 15.77 12.04
C LYS A 148 -16.19 15.93 10.59
N TYR A 149 -16.86 14.92 10.06
CA TYR A 149 -17.40 14.94 8.70
C TYR A 149 -18.81 15.52 8.66
N SER A 150 -19.13 16.25 7.60
CA SER A 150 -20.53 16.44 7.19
C SER A 150 -21.10 15.12 6.64
N PRO A 151 -22.43 14.96 6.57
CA PRO A 151 -23.05 13.74 6.03
C PRO A 151 -22.59 13.40 4.60
N GLU A 152 -22.37 14.40 3.75
CA GLU A 152 -21.90 14.22 2.37
C GLU A 152 -20.46 13.73 2.34
N LEU A 153 -19.59 14.31 3.17
CA LEU A 153 -18.18 13.93 3.28
C LEU A 153 -18.00 12.55 3.90
N LEU A 154 -18.92 12.10 4.76
CA LEU A 154 -18.91 10.74 5.30
C LEU A 154 -19.10 9.69 4.19
N THR A 155 -20.00 9.97 3.25
CA THR A 155 -20.24 9.09 2.11
C THR A 155 -19.01 9.01 1.21
N LEU A 156 -18.40 10.17 0.90
CA LEU A 156 -17.16 10.24 0.12
C LEU A 156 -16.00 9.50 0.81
N ASN A 157 -15.82 9.71 2.11
CA ASN A 157 -14.80 9.04 2.91
C ASN A 157 -14.97 7.51 2.87
N THR A 158 -16.21 7.03 2.91
CA THR A 158 -16.53 5.60 2.82
C THR A 158 -16.14 5.02 1.46
N ILE A 159 -16.44 5.74 0.38
CA ILE A 159 -16.05 5.36 -0.99
C ILE A 159 -14.52 5.31 -1.11
N PHE A 160 -13.80 6.35 -0.68
CA PHE A 160 -12.34 6.36 -0.74
C PHE A 160 -11.70 5.28 0.13
N THR A 161 -12.22 5.04 1.33
CA THR A 161 -11.77 3.93 2.19
C THR A 161 -11.97 2.59 1.48
N PHE A 162 -13.12 2.39 0.82
CA PHE A 162 -13.37 1.21 0.02
C PHE A 162 -12.38 1.07 -1.13
N LEU A 163 -12.12 2.14 -1.89
CA LEU A 163 -11.16 2.12 -3.01
C LEU A 163 -9.73 1.83 -2.54
N HIS A 164 -9.29 2.44 -1.43
CA HIS A 164 -7.96 2.19 -0.86
C HIS A 164 -7.77 0.74 -0.41
N LEU A 165 -8.85 0.02 -0.09
CA LEU A 165 -8.81 -1.39 0.24
C LEU A 165 -8.93 -2.27 -1.01
N PHE A 166 -9.95 -2.01 -1.81
CA PHE A 166 -10.38 -2.88 -2.91
C PHE A 166 -9.41 -2.86 -4.09
N VAL A 167 -8.87 -1.70 -4.47
CA VAL A 167 -7.98 -1.60 -5.63
C VAL A 167 -6.66 -2.34 -5.39
N PRO A 168 -5.91 -2.09 -4.29
CA PRO A 168 -4.69 -2.84 -4.02
C PRO A 168 -4.93 -4.33 -3.81
N PHE A 169 -6.04 -4.70 -3.18
CA PHE A 169 -6.45 -6.11 -3.05
C PHE A 169 -6.67 -6.76 -4.40
N SER A 170 -7.45 -6.13 -5.28
CA SER A 170 -7.73 -6.63 -6.62
C SER A 170 -6.44 -6.83 -7.42
N LEU A 171 -5.51 -5.88 -7.37
CA LEU A 171 -4.20 -6.01 -8.03
C LEU A 171 -3.43 -7.25 -7.55
N ASN A 172 -3.44 -7.54 -6.24
CA ASN A 172 -2.80 -8.74 -5.69
C ASN A 172 -3.49 -10.03 -6.15
N VAL A 173 -4.82 -10.07 -6.16
CA VAL A 173 -5.58 -11.23 -6.66
C VAL A 173 -5.31 -11.45 -8.15
N LEU A 174 -5.36 -10.38 -8.96
CA LEU A 174 -5.02 -10.46 -10.38
C LEU A 174 -3.59 -10.98 -10.59
N ALA A 175 -2.62 -10.47 -9.83
CA ALA A 175 -1.24 -10.92 -9.91
C ALA A 175 -1.09 -12.43 -9.67
N ASN A 176 -1.73 -12.96 -8.62
CA ASN A 176 -1.72 -14.38 -8.31
C ASN A 176 -2.39 -15.22 -9.41
N CYS A 177 -3.53 -14.76 -9.93
CA CYS A 177 -4.19 -15.41 -11.07
C CYS A 177 -3.25 -15.46 -12.29
N LEU A 178 -2.60 -14.35 -12.63
CA LEU A 178 -1.68 -14.24 -13.75
C LEU A 178 -0.44 -15.14 -13.59
N ILE A 179 0.14 -15.22 -12.40
CA ILE A 179 1.25 -16.16 -12.14
C ILE A 179 0.79 -17.60 -12.39
N MET A 180 -0.38 -17.95 -11.90
CA MET A 180 -0.92 -19.31 -12.02
C MET A 180 -1.25 -19.68 -13.47
N THR A 181 -1.82 -18.75 -14.25
CA THR A 181 -2.05 -18.96 -15.68
C THR A 181 -0.75 -19.10 -16.46
N SER A 182 0.30 -18.34 -16.13
CA SER A 182 1.62 -18.51 -16.75
C SER A 182 2.22 -19.89 -16.48
N ILE A 183 2.17 -20.35 -15.22
CA ILE A 183 2.67 -21.68 -14.83
C ILE A 183 1.86 -22.78 -15.51
N SER A 184 0.53 -22.68 -15.52
CA SER A 184 -0.33 -23.71 -16.12
C SER A 184 -0.17 -23.79 -17.64
N GLN A 185 0.00 -22.66 -18.33
CA GLN A 185 0.31 -22.63 -19.77
C GLN A 185 1.63 -23.34 -20.06
N ARG A 186 2.71 -22.99 -19.36
CA ARG A 186 4.03 -23.63 -19.54
C ARG A 186 3.95 -25.15 -19.30
N ARG A 187 3.24 -25.59 -18.25
CA ARG A 187 3.08 -27.02 -17.93
C ARG A 187 2.18 -27.77 -18.92
N ALA A 188 1.14 -27.13 -19.44
CA ALA A 188 0.27 -27.71 -20.45
C ALA A 188 1.03 -27.99 -21.74
N THR A 189 1.84 -27.03 -22.21
CA THR A 189 2.69 -27.20 -23.40
C THR A 189 3.74 -28.29 -23.20
N LEU A 190 4.39 -28.36 -22.03
CA LEU A 190 5.43 -29.35 -21.74
C LEU A 190 4.90 -30.79 -21.57
N HIS A 191 3.70 -30.96 -21.00
CA HIS A 191 3.16 -32.29 -20.68
C HIS A 191 2.02 -32.75 -21.60
N GLY A 192 1.66 -31.97 -22.63
CA GLY A 192 0.58 -32.30 -23.57
C GLY A 192 -0.80 -32.44 -22.92
N ARG A 193 -1.04 -31.82 -21.77
CA ARG A 193 -2.32 -31.87 -21.03
C ARG A 193 -3.13 -30.59 -21.25
N THR A 194 -4.45 -30.69 -21.09
CA THR A 194 -5.35 -29.52 -21.18
C THR A 194 -5.05 -28.48 -20.11
N TYR A 195 -4.96 -27.22 -20.53
CA TYR A 195 -4.71 -26.05 -19.69
C TYR A 195 -5.59 -26.01 -18.43
N TRP A 196 -6.90 -26.24 -18.56
CA TRP A 196 -7.85 -26.17 -17.45
C TRP A 196 -7.57 -27.21 -16.36
N SER A 197 -7.20 -28.43 -16.76
CA SER A 197 -6.87 -29.50 -15.81
C SER A 197 -5.63 -29.16 -14.98
N GLN A 198 -4.67 -28.45 -15.59
CA GLN A 198 -3.47 -27.98 -14.91
C GLN A 198 -3.75 -26.77 -14.04
N TRP A 199 -4.51 -25.79 -14.53
CA TRP A 199 -4.87 -24.60 -13.77
C TRP A 199 -5.63 -24.95 -12.48
N LEU A 200 -6.62 -25.85 -12.57
CA LEU A 200 -7.39 -26.30 -11.40
C LEU A 200 -6.50 -27.03 -10.38
N ARG A 201 -5.52 -27.79 -10.87
CA ARG A 201 -4.55 -28.48 -10.02
C ARG A 201 -3.61 -27.50 -9.31
N GLU A 202 -3.10 -26.50 -10.02
CA GLU A 202 -2.29 -25.45 -9.43
C GLU A 202 -3.09 -24.63 -8.42
N PHE A 203 -4.36 -24.32 -8.70
CA PHE A 203 -5.22 -23.62 -7.76
C PHE A 203 -5.46 -24.42 -6.47
N ARG A 204 -5.72 -25.73 -6.57
CA ARG A 204 -5.85 -26.57 -5.36
C ARG A 204 -4.55 -26.66 -4.57
N ARG A 205 -3.40 -26.61 -5.24
CA ARG A 205 -2.08 -26.71 -4.58
C ARG A 205 -1.62 -25.39 -3.97
N HIS A 206 -1.92 -24.28 -4.63
CA HIS A 206 -1.41 -22.94 -4.34
C HIS A 206 -2.51 -21.96 -3.93
N GLY A 207 -3.74 -22.42 -3.69
CA GLY A 207 -4.87 -21.58 -3.27
C GLY A 207 -4.59 -20.78 -1.99
N HIS A 208 -3.67 -21.27 -1.16
CA HIS A 208 -3.18 -20.56 0.02
C HIS A 208 -2.46 -19.23 -0.31
N LEU A 209 -1.94 -19.02 -1.53
CA LEU A 209 -1.38 -17.73 -1.92
C LEU A 209 -2.44 -16.61 -2.00
N PHE A 210 -3.71 -16.97 -2.10
CA PHE A 210 -4.83 -16.04 -1.98
C PHE A 210 -5.22 -15.75 -0.52
N LEU A 211 -4.72 -16.52 0.47
CA LEU A 211 -4.92 -16.20 1.88
C LEU A 211 -4.15 -14.95 2.31
N ALA A 212 -2.93 -14.71 1.81
CA ALA A 212 -2.14 -13.56 2.27
C ALA A 212 -2.77 -12.19 1.94
N PRO A 213 -3.30 -11.94 0.72
CA PRO A 213 -4.04 -10.71 0.42
C PRO A 213 -5.39 -10.61 1.14
N THR A 214 -6.06 -11.73 1.40
CA THR A 214 -7.37 -11.76 2.08
C THR A 214 -7.27 -11.56 3.59
N LEU A 215 -6.22 -12.10 4.23
CA LEU A 215 -5.92 -11.83 5.64
C LEU A 215 -5.55 -10.36 5.86
N ALA A 216 -4.83 -9.74 4.93
CA ALA A 216 -4.55 -8.30 4.99
C ALA A 216 -5.85 -7.45 4.92
N MET A 217 -6.88 -7.90 4.19
CA MET A 217 -8.20 -7.22 4.20
C MET A 217 -8.91 -7.34 5.55
N VAL A 218 -8.81 -8.49 6.22
CA VAL A 218 -9.46 -8.73 7.51
C VAL A 218 -8.78 -7.91 8.62
N ILE A 219 -7.44 -7.87 8.64
CA ILE A 219 -6.66 -7.14 9.66
C ILE A 219 -6.87 -5.63 9.59
N VAL A 220 -7.06 -5.05 8.39
CA VAL A 220 -7.29 -3.60 8.24
C VAL A 220 -8.69 -3.16 8.71
N ARG A 221 -9.61 -4.11 8.98
CA ARG A 221 -10.98 -3.84 9.46
C ARG A 221 -11.21 -4.20 10.94
N CYS A 222 -10.23 -4.78 11.63
CA CYS A 222 -10.27 -5.02 13.09
C CYS A 222 -9.42 -3.99 13.81
#